data_AF-A0A0J5P608-F1
#
_entry.id   AF-A0A0J5P608-F1
#
_cell.length_a   1.000
_cell.length_b   1.000
_cell.length_c   1.000
_cell.angle_alpha   90.00
_cell.angle_beta   90.00
_cell.angle_gamma   90.00
#
_symmetry.space_group_name_H-M   'P 1'
#
loop_
_entity.id
_entity.type
_entity.pdbx_description
1 polymer ?
#
loop_
_entity_poly.entity_id
_entity_poly.type
_entity_poly.pdbx_seq_one_letter_code
_entity_poly.pdbx_strand_id
1 'polypeptide(L)'
;MQHDRDIYIFVQGQPTPINEIPSSGSFKYIGKAILSVPDKTENKQIYSIHPATFDVNFSDKRLVGSIGGSENGGNITFNADIEKNKIESGIGFDNVRVDGYFYGPNAAELGGTYIKPGSYSGTFGAKRQ
;
A
#
# COMPACT_ATOMS: atom_id res chain seq x y z
N MET A 1 17.05 28.53 9.07
CA MET A 1 15.71 27.98 9.28
C MET A 1 15.68 26.62 8.60
N GLN A 2 15.62 25.55 9.39
CA GLN A 2 15.52 24.17 8.90
C GLN A 2 14.14 24.03 8.27
N HIS A 3 14.03 23.85 6.96
CA HIS A 3 12.75 23.44 6.38
C HIS A 3 12.47 22.02 6.86
N ASP A 4 11.36 21.84 7.58
CA ASP A 4 10.75 20.54 7.84
C ASP A 4 10.71 19.76 6.53
N ARG A 5 11.44 18.64 6.48
CA ARG A 5 11.44 17.72 5.32
C ARG A 5 10.24 16.79 5.45
N ASP A 6 9.05 17.38 5.48
CA ASP A 6 7.81 16.64 5.54
C ASP A 6 7.59 15.94 4.19
N ILE A 7 7.68 14.62 4.19
CA ILE A 7 7.31 13.81 3.03
C ILE A 7 5.79 13.64 3.06
N TYR A 8 5.10 14.26 2.10
CA TYR A 8 3.66 14.09 1.92
C TYR A 8 3.40 12.99 0.90
N ILE A 9 2.75 11.93 1.34
CA ILE A 9 2.26 10.85 0.49
C ILE A 9 0.76 10.79 0.65
N PHE A 10 0.03 10.87 -0.46
CA PHE A 10 -1.43 10.79 -0.45
C PHE A 10 -1.93 9.87 -1.56
N VAL A 11 -3.10 9.31 -1.32
CA VAL A 11 -3.92 8.62 -2.30
C VAL A 11 -5.30 9.23 -2.21
N GLN A 12 -5.89 9.54 -3.37
CA GLN A 12 -7.25 10.03 -3.45
C GLN A 12 -7.99 9.23 -4.51
N GLY A 13 -9.21 8.83 -4.18
CA GLY A 13 -10.16 8.17 -5.05
C GLY A 13 -11.54 8.25 -4.42
N GLN A 14 -12.58 7.87 -5.15
CA GLN A 14 -13.92 7.75 -4.58
C GLN A 14 -14.01 6.43 -3.81
N PRO A 15 -14.09 6.42 -2.46
CA PRO A 15 -14.10 5.19 -1.70
C PRO A 15 -15.31 4.35 -2.07
N THR A 16 -15.13 3.04 -2.18
CA THR A 16 -16.24 2.12 -2.40
C THR A 16 -17.22 2.23 -1.22
N PRO A 17 -18.53 2.38 -1.47
CA PRO A 17 -19.54 2.30 -0.42
C PRO A 17 -19.45 0.98 0.35
N ILE A 18 -19.68 0.99 1.67
CA ILE A 18 -19.50 -0.20 2.52
C ILE A 18 -20.39 -1.36 2.07
N ASN A 19 -21.61 -1.06 1.60
CA ASN A 19 -22.55 -2.05 1.08
C ASN A 19 -22.19 -2.60 -0.31
N GLU A 20 -21.18 -2.02 -0.98
CA GLU A 20 -20.64 -2.49 -2.26
C GLU A 20 -19.29 -3.20 -2.10
N ILE A 21 -18.72 -3.27 -0.89
CA ILE A 21 -17.55 -4.11 -0.65
C ILE A 21 -17.95 -5.59 -0.76
N PRO A 22 -17.25 -6.42 -1.55
CA PRO A 22 -17.52 -7.84 -1.60
C PRO A 22 -17.44 -8.47 -0.19
N SER A 23 -18.43 -9.28 0.18
CA SER A 23 -18.44 -9.98 1.47
C SER A 23 -17.64 -11.29 1.45
N SER A 24 -17.24 -11.75 0.26
CA SER A 24 -16.52 -13.00 0.05
C SER A 24 -15.75 -12.97 -1.27
N GLY A 25 -14.91 -13.99 -1.49
CA GLY A 25 -14.13 -14.15 -2.71
C GLY A 25 -12.68 -13.70 -2.56
N SER A 26 -11.82 -14.24 -3.42
CA SER A 26 -10.41 -13.91 -3.50
C SER A 26 -10.11 -13.28 -4.85
N PHE A 27 -9.48 -12.11 -4.84
CA PHE A 27 -9.20 -11.33 -6.03
C PHE A 27 -7.75 -10.86 -6.03
N LYS A 28 -7.17 -10.79 -7.23
CA LYS A 28 -5.83 -10.21 -7.43
C LYS A 28 -5.98 -8.78 -7.91
N TYR A 29 -5.27 -7.86 -7.29
CA TYR A 29 -5.12 -6.48 -7.73
C TYR A 29 -3.70 -6.28 -8.23
N ILE A 30 -3.57 -5.67 -9.41
CA ILE A 30 -2.27 -5.43 -10.05
C ILE A 30 -2.15 -3.94 -10.33
N GLY A 31 -0.97 -3.38 -10.04
CA GLY A 31 -0.72 -1.97 -10.24
C GLY A 31 0.74 -1.59 -10.03
N LYS A 32 0.95 -0.39 -9.51
CA LYS A 32 2.27 0.17 -9.27
C LYS A 32 2.35 0.79 -7.87
N ALA A 33 3.57 0.89 -7.37
CA ALA A 33 3.89 1.63 -6.17
C ALA A 33 5.04 2.60 -6.43
N ILE A 34 4.97 3.77 -5.80
CA ILE A 34 6.11 4.68 -5.64
C ILE A 34 6.77 4.29 -4.33
N LEU A 35 8.08 4.05 -4.37
CA LEU A 35 8.94 3.79 -3.23
C LEU A 35 9.85 5.00 -3.01
N SER A 36 9.98 5.40 -1.76
CA SER A 36 10.76 6.53 -1.29
C SER A 36 11.72 6.03 -0.21
N VAL A 37 13.03 6.09 -0.50
CA VAL A 37 14.11 5.62 0.40
C VAL A 37 15.04 6.79 0.75
N PRO A 38 15.42 6.99 2.03
CA PRO A 38 16.32 8.04 2.44
C PRO A 38 17.76 7.72 1.99
N ASP A 39 18.36 8.64 1.25
CA ASP A 39 19.79 8.64 0.96
C ASP A 39 20.55 9.22 2.16
N LYS A 40 21.21 8.32 2.91
CA LYS A 40 21.99 8.66 4.10
C LYS A 40 23.27 9.46 3.78
N THR A 41 23.72 9.46 2.52
CA THR A 41 24.95 10.13 2.10
C THR A 41 24.68 11.57 1.66
N GLU A 42 23.61 11.79 0.90
CA GLU A 42 23.28 13.11 0.36
C GLU A 42 22.21 13.86 1.16
N ASN A 43 21.67 13.29 2.23
CA ASN A 43 20.52 13.84 2.97
C ASN A 43 19.30 14.13 2.06
N LYS A 44 19.10 13.29 1.05
CA LYS A 44 18.00 13.38 0.07
C LYS A 44 17.10 12.16 0.15
N GLN A 45 16.03 12.18 -0.63
CA GLN A 45 15.12 11.05 -0.79
C GLN A 45 15.21 10.55 -2.24
N ILE A 46 15.35 9.24 -2.41
CA ILE A 46 15.37 8.58 -3.72
C ILE A 46 13.98 8.01 -3.97
N TYR A 47 13.43 8.27 -5.16
CA TYR A 47 12.12 7.80 -5.58
C TYR A 47 12.24 6.82 -6.73
N SER A 48 11.49 5.72 -6.67
CA SER A 48 11.43 4.71 -7.71
C SER A 48 10.01 4.17 -7.87
N ILE A 49 9.70 3.64 -9.07
CA ILE A 49 8.38 3.06 -9.37
C ILE A 49 8.56 1.56 -9.55
N HIS A 50 7.72 0.80 -8.88
CA HIS A 50 7.78 -0.66 -8.82
C HIS A 50 6.44 -1.30 -9.17
N PRO A 51 6.42 -2.50 -9.75
CA PRO A 51 5.19 -3.28 -9.88
C PRO A 51 4.66 -3.64 -8.48
N ALA A 52 3.34 -3.63 -8.33
CA ALA A 52 2.66 -3.96 -7.09
C ALA A 52 1.57 -4.99 -7.34
N THR A 53 1.53 -6.03 -6.51
CA THR A 53 0.49 -7.06 -6.54
C THR A 53 -0.11 -7.23 -5.17
N PHE A 54 -1.43 -7.37 -5.11
CA PHE A 54 -2.17 -7.58 -3.89
C PHE A 54 -3.12 -8.76 -4.05
N ASP A 55 -2.98 -9.74 -3.18
CA ASP A 55 -3.90 -10.86 -3.06
C ASP A 55 -4.87 -10.54 -1.93
N VAL A 56 -6.15 -10.34 -2.28
CA VAL A 56 -7.20 -9.87 -1.37
C VAL A 56 -8.23 -10.96 -1.19
N ASN A 57 -8.46 -11.39 0.04
CA ASN A 57 -9.52 -12.32 0.40
C ASN A 57 -10.54 -11.62 1.29
N PHE A 58 -11.72 -11.37 0.74
CA PHE A 58 -12.81 -10.68 1.45
C PHE A 58 -13.50 -11.57 2.49
N SER A 59 -13.46 -12.89 2.31
CA SER A 59 -14.02 -13.86 3.28
C SER A 59 -13.18 -13.87 4.56
N ASP A 60 -11.85 -13.90 4.39
CA ASP A 60 -10.91 -13.90 5.51
C ASP A 60 -10.64 -12.50 6.04
N LYS A 61 -11.07 -11.46 5.30
CA LYS A 61 -10.78 -10.04 5.56
C LYS A 61 -9.27 -9.74 5.59
N ARG A 62 -8.53 -10.33 4.66
CA ARG A 62 -7.07 -10.25 4.61
C ARG A 62 -6.58 -9.78 3.26
N LEU A 63 -5.48 -9.03 3.30
CA LEU A 63 -4.71 -8.62 2.13
C LEU A 63 -3.25 -8.99 2.34
N VAL A 64 -2.63 -9.55 1.30
CA VAL A 64 -1.17 -9.74 1.20
C VAL A 64 -0.67 -8.86 0.05
N GLY A 65 0.18 -7.89 0.36
CA GLY A 65 0.80 -6.99 -0.60
C GLY A 65 2.24 -7.38 -0.89
N SER A 66 2.65 -7.24 -2.15
CA SER A 66 4.03 -7.40 -2.61
C SER A 66 4.42 -6.28 -3.57
N ILE A 67 5.43 -5.51 -3.22
CA ILE A 67 6.04 -4.47 -4.07
C ILE A 67 7.37 -5.01 -4.60
N GLY A 68 7.48 -5.13 -5.93
CA GLY A 68 8.61 -5.82 -6.57
C GLY A 68 9.88 -4.99 -6.65
N GLY A 69 11.05 -5.58 -6.42
CA GLY A 69 12.34 -4.97 -6.74
C GLY A 69 12.80 -3.86 -5.79
N SER A 70 12.44 -3.94 -4.51
CA SER A 70 13.00 -3.07 -3.46
C SER A 70 14.41 -3.49 -3.03
N GLU A 71 15.05 -2.68 -2.18
CA GLU A 71 16.46 -2.79 -1.76
C GLU A 71 17.01 -4.23 -1.69
N ASN A 72 18.21 -4.43 -2.26
CA ASN A 72 18.92 -5.71 -2.36
C ASN A 72 18.25 -6.78 -3.24
N GLY A 73 17.28 -6.41 -4.09
CA GLY A 73 16.67 -7.31 -5.08
C GLY A 73 15.51 -8.14 -4.54
N GLY A 74 15.07 -7.88 -3.30
CA GLY A 74 13.90 -8.52 -2.68
C GLY A 74 12.61 -7.73 -2.87
N ASN A 75 11.47 -8.37 -2.60
CA ASN A 75 10.17 -7.70 -2.58
C ASN A 75 9.87 -7.15 -1.18
N ILE A 76 9.22 -5.98 -1.10
CA ILE A 76 8.56 -5.54 0.13
C ILE A 76 7.26 -6.30 0.24
N THR A 77 7.11 -7.12 1.26
CA THR A 77 5.86 -7.84 1.54
C THR A 77 5.24 -7.36 2.83
N PHE A 78 3.93 -7.20 2.85
CA PHE A 78 3.18 -6.85 4.04
C PHE A 78 1.81 -7.51 4.05
N ASN A 79 1.23 -7.61 5.24
CA ASN A 79 -0.15 -8.05 5.41
C ASN A 79 -0.99 -6.89 5.96
N ALA A 80 -2.25 -6.83 5.56
CA ALA A 80 -3.24 -5.91 6.11
C ALA A 80 -4.56 -6.65 6.41
N ASP A 81 -5.34 -6.09 7.31
CA ASP A 81 -6.71 -6.47 7.59
C ASP A 81 -7.67 -5.58 6.81
N ILE A 82 -8.84 -6.13 6.48
CA ILE A 82 -9.92 -5.42 5.80
C ILE A 82 -11.00 -5.11 6.82
N GLU A 83 -11.24 -3.83 7.09
CA GLU A 83 -12.38 -3.38 7.88
C GLU A 83 -13.25 -2.44 7.04
N LYS A 84 -14.48 -2.88 6.72
CA LYS A 84 -15.39 -2.16 5.82
C LYS A 84 -14.71 -1.93 4.47
N ASN A 85 -14.49 -0.67 4.08
CA ASN A 85 -13.79 -0.29 2.85
C ASN A 85 -12.32 0.11 3.09
N LYS A 86 -11.82 -0.01 4.32
CA LYS A 86 -10.45 0.33 4.70
C LYS A 86 -9.56 -0.91 4.70
N ILE A 87 -8.29 -0.71 4.34
CA ILE A 87 -7.20 -1.64 4.61
C ILE A 87 -6.22 -1.00 5.60
N GLU A 88 -5.82 -1.76 6.60
CA GLU A 88 -4.80 -1.31 7.55
C GLU A 88 -3.99 -2.49 8.07
N SER A 89 -2.70 -2.29 8.31
CA SER A 89 -1.91 -3.32 8.98
C SER A 89 -1.95 -3.13 10.50
N GLY A 90 -2.32 -4.19 11.22
CA GLY A 90 -1.89 -4.37 12.60
C GLY A 90 -0.37 -4.52 12.68
N ILE A 91 0.23 -4.37 13.87
CA ILE A 91 1.68 -4.51 14.06
C ILE A 91 2.11 -5.96 13.74
N GLY A 92 2.52 -6.24 12.49
CA GLY A 92 2.86 -7.59 12.04
C GLY A 92 3.67 -7.65 10.73
N PHE A 93 4.71 -8.50 10.75
CA PHE A 93 5.81 -8.70 9.79
C PHE A 93 6.56 -7.41 9.37
N ASP A 94 7.80 -7.32 9.85
CA ASP A 94 8.81 -6.35 9.38
C ASP A 94 8.52 -4.85 9.64
N ASN A 95 7.56 -4.54 10.50
CA ASN A 95 7.19 -3.18 10.94
C ASN A 95 6.75 -2.25 9.79
N VAL A 96 6.11 -2.80 8.76
CA VAL A 96 5.50 -2.01 7.68
C VAL A 96 4.07 -1.63 8.05
N ARG A 97 3.85 -0.33 8.26
CA ARG A 97 2.53 0.26 8.48
C ARG A 97 1.86 0.51 7.14
N VAL A 98 0.61 0.09 7.01
CA VAL A 98 -0.20 0.25 5.81
C VAL A 98 -1.51 0.93 6.19
N ASP A 99 -1.93 1.91 5.38
CA ASP A 99 -3.25 2.53 5.47
C ASP A 99 -3.75 2.80 4.05
N GLY A 100 -4.98 2.42 3.75
CA GLY A 100 -5.56 2.58 2.43
C GLY A 100 -7.04 2.24 2.39
N TYR A 101 -7.61 2.31 1.18
CA TYR A 101 -9.02 2.04 0.94
C TYR A 101 -9.22 1.29 -0.38
N PHE A 102 -10.39 0.65 -0.47
CA PHE A 102 -10.96 0.23 -1.73
C PHE A 102 -11.70 1.40 -2.40
N TYR A 103 -11.56 1.51 -3.71
CA TYR A 103 -12.13 2.59 -4.52
C TYR A 103 -12.95 2.04 -5.69
N GLY A 104 -13.89 2.87 -6.16
CA GLY A 104 -14.75 2.57 -7.31
C GLY A 104 -15.83 1.51 -7.03
N PRO A 105 -16.68 1.20 -8.01
CA PRO A 105 -17.78 0.24 -7.86
C PRO A 105 -17.25 -1.15 -7.49
N ASN A 106 -17.89 -1.80 -6.54
CA ASN A 106 -17.56 -3.17 -6.13
C ASN A 106 -16.08 -3.41 -5.79
N ALA A 107 -15.40 -2.42 -5.20
CA ALA A 107 -13.98 -2.46 -4.88
C ALA A 107 -13.08 -2.76 -6.10
N ALA A 108 -13.38 -2.17 -7.27
CA ALA A 108 -12.62 -2.40 -8.49
C ALA A 108 -11.16 -1.90 -8.40
N GLU A 109 -10.88 -0.97 -7.50
CA GLU A 109 -9.57 -0.35 -7.31
C GLU A 109 -9.15 -0.40 -5.83
N LEU A 110 -7.84 -0.35 -5.61
CA LEU A 110 -7.21 -0.37 -4.31
C LEU A 110 -6.08 0.65 -4.30
N GLY A 111 -5.96 1.41 -3.22
CA GLY A 111 -4.84 2.32 -3.05
C GLY A 111 -4.56 2.63 -1.59
N GLY A 112 -3.33 3.04 -1.31
CA GLY A 112 -2.90 3.32 0.06
C GLY A 112 -1.44 3.70 0.15
N THR A 113 -0.99 3.83 1.39
CA THR A 113 0.39 4.14 1.75
C THR A 113 1.00 2.98 2.51
N TYR A 114 2.33 2.89 2.46
CA TYR A 114 3.10 1.92 3.22
C TYR A 114 4.37 2.58 3.76
N ILE A 115 4.67 2.37 5.04
CA ILE A 115 5.75 3.07 5.75
C ILE A 115 6.47 2.08 6.66
N LYS A 116 7.79 1.96 6.50
CA LYS A 116 8.68 1.34 7.47
C LYS A 116 9.52 2.45 8.11
N PRO A 117 9.22 2.86 9.37
CA PRO A 117 9.86 4.01 9.99
C PRO A 117 11.39 3.91 9.98
N GLY A 118 12.05 4.97 9.51
CA GLY A 118 13.51 5.02 9.39
C GLY A 118 14.10 4.21 8.23
N SER A 119 13.28 3.53 7.42
CA SER A 119 13.73 2.75 6.26
C SER A 119 13.15 3.26 4.95
N TYR A 120 11.84 3.25 4.76
CA TYR A 120 11.21 3.69 3.51
C TYR A 120 9.76 4.10 3.72
N SER A 121 9.21 4.80 2.74
CA SER A 121 7.79 5.12 2.64
C SER A 121 7.33 5.03 1.20
N GLY A 122 6.03 4.97 0.95
CA GLY A 122 5.52 4.92 -0.41
C GLY A 122 4.01 4.93 -0.50
N THR A 123 3.55 4.99 -1.75
CA THR A 123 2.13 4.88 -2.13
C THR A 123 1.95 3.79 -3.16
N PHE A 124 0.76 3.19 -3.21
CA PHE A 124 0.37 2.25 -4.26
C PHE A 124 -1.04 2.55 -4.78
N GLY A 125 -1.25 2.13 -6.02
CA GLY A 125 -2.56 2.07 -6.67
C GLY A 125 -2.62 0.84 -7.57
N ALA A 126 -3.73 0.10 -7.50
CA ALA A 126 -3.91 -1.14 -8.25
C ALA A 126 -5.37 -1.36 -8.65
N LYS A 127 -5.56 -2.12 -9.72
CA LYS A 127 -6.87 -2.48 -10.27
C LYS A 127 -7.10 -3.98 -10.14
N ARG A 128 -8.31 -4.36 -9.72
CA ARG A 128 -8.75 -5.76 -9.67
C ARG A 128 -8.70 -6.39 -11.06
N GLN A 129 -8.22 -7.62 -11.14
CA GLN A 129 -8.23 -8.47 -12.35
C GLN A 129 -9.50 -9.32 -12.42
#